data_AF-A0A953APU8-F1
#
_entry.id   AF-A0A953APU8-F1
#
_cell.length_a   1.000
_cell.length_b   1.000
_cell.length_c   1.000
_cell.angle_alpha   90.00
_cell.angle_beta   90.00
_cell.angle_gamma   90.00
#
_symmetry.space_group_name_H-M   'P 1'
#
loop_
_entity.id
_entity.type
_entity.pdbx_description
1 polymer ?
#
loop_
_entity_poly.entity_id
_entity_poly.type
_entity_poly.pdbx_seq_one_letter_code
_entity_poly.pdbx_strand_id
1 'polypeptide(L)'
;METFIIFLMALPSLADRAGDPSLNAFRSKAEARNMECTRVSQAQAHERFPGQVPEPSPRVSSNLMDIDALVCTPRIVRVGERPARDEAILSSLSQSVSDIAQVAGAVGDPDTLWHVDAFYPDPRVAHKIAVAARTHLVETGHLVSDRVPLLAAGDLLVMRDLPERKRFELACARFFAEHALGEHEAFLGITVVDPRETQLHAGVCQKGVWQWLR
;
A
#
# COMPACT_ATOMS: atom_id res chain seq x y z
N MET A 1 69.29 -2.82 -3.20
CA MET A 1 68.90 -3.62 -4.38
C MET A 1 67.90 -4.65 -3.87
N GLU A 2 66.62 -4.29 -3.79
CA GLU A 2 65.63 -4.39 -4.91
C GLU A 2 65.20 -5.87 -5.06
N THR A 3 63.94 -6.29 -4.99
CA THR A 3 62.70 -5.62 -5.39
C THR A 3 61.51 -6.34 -4.69
N PHE A 4 60.65 -5.61 -3.96
CA PHE A 4 59.38 -6.14 -3.45
C PHE A 4 58.30 -5.97 -4.54
N ILE A 5 57.81 -7.07 -5.11
CA ILE A 5 56.69 -7.06 -6.06
C ILE A 5 55.39 -7.05 -5.25
N ILE A 6 54.77 -5.88 -5.11
CA ILE A 6 53.41 -5.73 -4.58
C ILE A 6 52.45 -6.04 -5.73
N PHE A 7 51.90 -7.25 -5.73
CA PHE A 7 50.80 -7.61 -6.62
C PHE A 7 49.51 -7.01 -6.05
N LEU A 8 49.25 -5.75 -6.41
CA LEU A 8 47.98 -5.08 -6.17
C LEU A 8 46.91 -5.79 -7.01
N MET A 9 46.25 -6.79 -6.41
CA MET A 9 45.00 -7.32 -6.94
C MET A 9 43.97 -6.20 -6.93
N ALA A 10 43.74 -5.61 -8.10
CA ALA A 10 42.56 -4.81 -8.39
C ALA A 10 41.34 -5.72 -8.28
N LEU A 11 40.77 -5.81 -7.08
CA LEU A 11 39.41 -6.29 -6.87
C LEU A 11 38.51 -5.35 -7.68
N PRO A 12 37.80 -5.81 -8.73
CA PRO A 12 36.76 -5.01 -9.33
C PRO A 12 35.72 -4.80 -8.24
N SER A 13 35.52 -3.55 -7.83
CA SER A 13 34.39 -3.11 -7.05
C SER A 13 33.13 -3.56 -7.81
N LEU A 14 32.58 -4.71 -7.41
CA LEU A 14 31.22 -5.13 -7.71
C LEU A 14 30.30 -4.14 -6.97
N ALA A 15 30.24 -2.91 -7.48
CA ALA A 15 29.15 -2.02 -7.20
C ALA A 15 27.93 -2.68 -7.82
N ASP A 16 27.17 -3.38 -6.97
CA ASP A 16 25.89 -3.94 -7.30
C ASP A 16 25.03 -2.79 -7.83
N ARG A 17 24.93 -2.68 -9.16
CA ARG A 17 24.09 -1.67 -9.81
C ARG A 17 22.66 -2.10 -9.58
N ALA A 18 22.11 -1.70 -8.43
CA ALA A 18 20.78 -2.05 -7.95
C ALA A 18 19.64 -1.61 -8.92
N GLY A 19 19.93 -0.86 -9.99
CA GLY A 19 18.94 -0.35 -10.94
C GLY A 19 18.99 -0.89 -12.38
N ASP A 20 19.99 -1.67 -12.79
CA ASP A 20 20.13 -2.10 -14.21
C ASP A 20 19.40 -3.43 -14.45
N PRO A 21 18.34 -3.52 -15.28
CA PRO A 21 17.57 -4.74 -15.50
C PRO A 21 18.27 -5.77 -16.40
N SER A 22 19.46 -5.46 -16.93
CA SER A 22 20.20 -6.38 -17.79
C SER A 22 20.58 -7.68 -17.07
N LEU A 23 20.55 -8.78 -17.82
CA LEU A 23 21.02 -10.08 -17.34
C LEU A 23 22.51 -9.98 -17.03
N ASN A 24 22.89 -10.22 -15.78
CA ASN A 24 24.28 -10.33 -15.37
C ASN A 24 24.55 -11.72 -14.77
N ALA A 25 25.81 -12.05 -14.49
CA ALA A 25 26.21 -13.37 -13.99
C ALA A 25 25.51 -13.77 -12.67
N PHE A 26 24.92 -12.82 -11.95
CA PHE A 26 24.30 -13.00 -10.64
C PHE A 26 22.78 -12.81 -10.65
N ARG A 27 22.16 -12.52 -11.80
CA ARG A 27 20.72 -12.21 -11.89
C ARG A 27 20.01 -13.16 -12.84
N SER A 28 19.00 -13.85 -12.32
CA SER A 28 18.25 -14.86 -13.05
C SER A 28 17.24 -14.24 -14.04
N LYS A 29 16.82 -15.01 -15.05
CA LYS A 29 15.73 -14.61 -15.96
C LYS A 29 14.42 -14.29 -15.22
N ALA A 30 14.17 -14.95 -14.09
CA ALA A 30 12.99 -14.70 -13.27
C ALA A 30 13.07 -13.33 -12.58
N GLU A 31 14.23 -12.96 -12.06
CA GLU A 31 14.46 -11.65 -11.43
C GLU A 31 14.34 -10.50 -12.44
N ALA A 32 14.88 -10.66 -13.65
CA ALA A 32 14.74 -9.64 -14.69
C ALA A 32 13.26 -9.42 -15.11
N ARG A 33 12.47 -10.50 -15.19
CA ARG A 33 11.02 -10.43 -15.47
C ARG A 33 10.20 -9.84 -14.33
N ASN A 34 10.74 -9.89 -13.12
CA ASN A 34 10.15 -9.29 -11.95
C ASN A 34 10.45 -7.78 -11.86
N MET A 35 11.17 -7.17 -12.79
CA MET A 35 11.42 -5.72 -12.75
C MET A 35 10.35 -4.95 -13.53
N GLU A 36 9.88 -3.86 -12.95
CA GLU A 36 9.14 -2.81 -13.65
C GLU A 36 10.02 -1.56 -13.74
N CYS A 37 10.28 -1.14 -14.97
CA CYS A 37 11.20 -0.06 -15.27
C CYS A 37 10.44 1.13 -15.85
N THR A 38 10.59 2.29 -15.24
CA THR A 38 10.04 3.54 -15.74
C THR A 38 11.15 4.48 -16.14
N ARG A 39 10.93 5.25 -17.22
CA ARG A 39 11.80 6.35 -17.61
C ARG A 39 11.41 7.56 -16.79
N VAL A 40 12.39 8.13 -16.11
CA VAL A 40 12.26 9.36 -15.31
C VAL A 40 13.39 10.31 -15.68
N SER A 41 13.19 11.61 -15.45
CA SER A 41 14.26 12.57 -15.69
C SER A 41 15.46 12.30 -14.77
N GLN A 42 16.67 12.60 -15.24
CA GLN A 42 17.88 12.40 -14.45
C GLN A 42 17.83 13.15 -13.10
N ALA A 43 17.26 14.36 -13.07
CA ALA A 43 17.07 15.13 -11.85
C ALA A 43 16.16 14.41 -10.84
N GLN A 44 15.01 13.89 -11.28
CA GLN A 44 14.08 13.15 -10.43
C GLN A 44 14.69 11.84 -9.92
N ALA A 45 15.48 11.15 -10.76
CA ALA A 45 16.16 9.92 -10.38
C ALA A 45 17.27 10.17 -9.35
N HIS A 46 18.03 11.26 -9.48
CA HIS A 46 19.06 11.67 -8.52
C HIS A 46 18.46 12.04 -7.15
N GLU A 47 17.36 12.78 -7.13
CA GLU A 47 16.65 13.12 -5.88
C GLU A 47 16.19 11.87 -5.14
N ARG A 48 15.68 10.87 -5.87
CA ARG A 48 15.13 9.65 -5.28
C ARG A 48 16.20 8.64 -4.86
N PHE A 49 17.35 8.63 -5.54
CA PHE A 49 18.45 7.68 -5.28
C PHE A 49 19.81 8.40 -5.24
N PRO A 50 20.04 9.25 -4.21
CA PRO A 50 21.29 9.98 -4.09
C PRO A 50 22.46 9.01 -3.94
N GLY A 51 23.51 9.22 -4.75
CA GLY A 51 24.71 8.37 -4.78
C GLY A 51 24.66 7.16 -5.73
N GLN A 52 23.47 6.76 -6.21
CA GLN A 52 23.34 5.72 -7.24
C GLN A 52 23.16 6.32 -8.65
N VAL A 53 22.51 7.48 -8.72
CA VAL A 53 22.33 8.25 -9.95
C VAL A 53 23.24 9.48 -9.88
N PRO A 54 24.07 9.77 -10.90
CA PRO A 54 24.90 10.97 -10.93
C PRO A 54 24.07 12.25 -10.92
N GLU A 55 24.57 13.29 -10.25
CA GLU A 55 23.94 14.62 -10.25
C GLU A 55 23.79 15.13 -11.70
N PRO A 56 22.63 15.72 -12.05
CA PRO A 56 22.42 16.28 -13.39
C PRO A 56 23.45 17.39 -13.67
N SER A 57 24.11 17.33 -14.83
CA SER A 57 25.15 18.30 -15.19
C SER A 57 24.55 19.67 -15.50
N PRO A 58 24.97 20.75 -14.81
CA PRO A 58 24.43 22.09 -15.04
C PRO A 58 24.83 22.70 -16.39
N ARG A 59 25.83 22.11 -17.09
CA ARG A 59 26.39 22.65 -18.35
C ARG A 59 25.81 22.01 -19.61
N VAL A 60 24.96 21.00 -19.50
CA VAL A 60 24.32 20.30 -20.64
C VAL A 60 22.84 20.70 -20.73
N SER A 61 22.56 22.00 -20.58
CA SER A 61 21.19 22.56 -20.68
C SER A 61 20.79 22.88 -22.13
N SER A 62 21.49 22.33 -23.12
CA SER A 62 21.23 22.56 -24.54
C SER A 62 20.85 21.26 -25.24
N ASN A 63 19.60 20.84 -25.06
CA ASN A 63 18.75 20.09 -26.00
C ASN A 63 19.26 18.79 -26.66
N LEU A 64 20.41 18.22 -26.28
CA LEU A 64 20.94 17.01 -26.93
C LEU A 64 21.14 15.79 -26.02
N MET A 65 21.07 15.92 -24.69
CA MET A 65 21.25 14.79 -23.77
C MET A 65 20.48 14.95 -22.45
N ASP A 66 19.16 15.13 -22.50
CA ASP A 66 18.33 14.71 -21.37
C ASP A 66 18.29 13.19 -21.40
N ILE A 67 19.31 12.56 -20.80
CA ILE A 67 19.36 11.10 -20.69
C ILE A 67 18.35 10.72 -19.62
N ASP A 68 17.18 10.26 -20.05
CA ASP A 68 16.21 9.63 -19.17
C ASP A 68 16.89 8.52 -18.37
N ALA A 69 16.79 8.59 -17.06
CA ALA A 69 17.22 7.51 -16.19
C ALA A 69 16.15 6.43 -16.18
N LEU A 70 16.58 5.18 -16.42
CA LEU A 70 15.70 4.03 -16.26
C LEU A 70 15.74 3.58 -14.80
N VAL A 71 14.66 3.79 -14.07
CA VAL A 71 14.52 3.33 -12.69
C VAL A 71 13.72 2.04 -12.71
N CYS A 72 14.37 0.94 -12.35
CA CYS A 72 13.75 -0.37 -12.25
C CYS A 72 13.47 -0.74 -10.80
N THR A 73 12.26 -1.21 -10.53
CA THR A 73 11.85 -1.69 -9.20
C THR A 73 11.28 -3.10 -9.30
N PRO A 74 11.52 -3.98 -8.31
CA PRO A 74 10.93 -5.31 -8.32
C PRO A 74 9.40 -5.24 -8.10
N ARG A 75 8.64 -5.93 -8.95
CA ARG A 75 7.18 -6.12 -8.87
C ARG A 75 6.82 -6.97 -7.66
N ILE A 76 7.61 -8.01 -7.40
CA ILE A 76 7.52 -8.88 -6.22
C ILE A 76 8.68 -8.51 -5.29
N VAL A 77 8.35 -7.79 -4.24
CA VAL A 77 9.25 -7.46 -3.13
C VAL A 77 9.50 -8.72 -2.29
N ARG A 78 10.75 -9.00 -1.94
CA ARG A 78 11.09 -10.18 -1.13
C ARG A 78 10.61 -10.02 0.32
N VAL A 79 10.48 -11.14 1.01
CA VAL A 79 10.24 -11.18 2.46
C VAL A 79 11.36 -10.41 3.17
N GLY A 80 11.01 -9.49 4.08
CA GLY A 80 11.95 -8.59 4.78
C GLY A 80 12.35 -7.30 4.06
N GLU A 81 12.00 -7.10 2.79
CA GLU A 81 12.20 -5.82 2.08
C GLU A 81 11.04 -4.84 2.29
N ARG A 82 9.91 -5.32 2.84
CA ARG A 82 8.79 -4.49 3.28
C ARG A 82 8.99 -4.06 4.74
N PRO A 83 8.33 -2.98 5.19
CA PRO A 83 8.23 -2.71 6.62
C PRO A 83 7.67 -3.96 7.34
N ALA A 84 8.32 -4.38 8.42
CA ALA A 84 7.99 -5.63 9.13
C ALA A 84 6.51 -5.71 9.53
N ARG A 85 5.87 -4.57 9.81
CA ARG A 85 4.43 -4.47 10.10
C ARG A 85 3.57 -4.85 8.90
N ASP A 86 3.87 -4.31 7.72
CA ASP A 86 3.13 -4.60 6.50
C ASP A 86 3.26 -6.09 6.15
N GLU A 87 4.44 -6.67 6.38
CA GLU A 87 4.67 -8.09 6.19
C GLU A 87 3.87 -8.95 7.18
N ALA A 88 3.85 -8.59 8.46
CA ALA A 88 3.05 -9.28 9.47
C ALA A 88 1.54 -9.27 9.11
N ILE A 89 1.00 -8.12 8.72
CA ILE A 89 -0.40 -7.98 8.31
C ILE A 89 -0.67 -8.79 7.05
N LEU A 90 0.19 -8.69 6.03
CA LEU A 90 -0.04 -9.38 4.76
C LEU A 90 0.12 -10.90 4.86
N SER A 91 1.01 -11.38 5.74
CA SER A 91 1.20 -12.82 5.97
C SER A 91 0.00 -13.48 6.65
N SER A 92 -0.77 -12.72 7.43
CA SER A 92 -1.95 -13.17 8.17
C SER A 92 -3.26 -12.61 7.60
N LEU A 93 -3.21 -11.99 6.42
CA LEU A 93 -4.31 -11.20 5.87
C LEU A 93 -5.56 -12.03 5.66
N SER A 94 -5.43 -13.18 5.00
CA SER A 94 -6.57 -14.05 4.69
C SER A 94 -7.32 -14.49 5.94
N GLN A 95 -6.60 -14.88 6.99
CA GLN A 95 -7.22 -15.28 8.26
C GLN A 95 -7.89 -14.08 8.94
N SER A 96 -7.15 -12.98 9.09
CA SER A 96 -7.66 -11.79 9.79
C SER A 96 -8.91 -11.22 9.12
N VAL A 97 -8.90 -11.18 7.79
CA VAL A 97 -10.04 -10.71 6.99
C VAL A 97 -11.21 -11.69 7.06
N SER A 98 -10.96 -13.00 7.00
CA SER A 98 -12.01 -14.02 7.18
C SER A 98 -12.71 -13.87 8.52
N ASP A 99 -11.97 -13.71 9.61
CA ASP A 99 -12.52 -13.52 10.95
C ASP A 99 -13.39 -12.25 11.02
N ILE A 100 -12.88 -11.12 10.47
CA ILE A 100 -13.59 -9.84 10.45
C ILE A 100 -14.87 -9.94 9.62
N ALA A 101 -14.77 -10.47 8.40
CA ALA A 101 -15.88 -10.55 7.46
C ALA A 101 -16.96 -11.50 7.95
N GLN A 102 -16.60 -12.61 8.60
CA GLN A 102 -17.55 -13.53 9.22
C GLN A 102 -18.34 -12.85 10.35
N VAL A 103 -17.67 -12.10 11.22
CA VAL A 103 -18.34 -11.35 12.30
C VAL A 103 -19.22 -10.25 11.71
N ALA A 104 -18.74 -9.52 10.70
CA ALA A 104 -19.52 -8.48 10.03
C ALA A 104 -20.77 -9.05 9.36
N GLY A 105 -20.64 -10.14 8.60
CA GLY A 105 -21.73 -10.83 7.93
C GLY A 105 -22.81 -11.31 8.88
N ALA A 106 -22.46 -11.67 10.12
CA ALA A 106 -23.41 -12.05 11.17
C ALA A 106 -24.16 -10.87 11.80
N VAL A 107 -23.66 -9.63 11.65
CA VAL A 107 -24.32 -8.40 12.12
C VAL A 107 -25.36 -7.90 11.12
N GLY A 108 -25.11 -8.07 9.83
CA GLY A 108 -26.04 -7.65 8.77
C GLY A 108 -27.20 -8.63 8.56
N ASP A 109 -28.29 -8.13 8.01
CA ASP A 109 -29.38 -8.94 7.48
C ASP A 109 -28.97 -9.64 6.17
N PRO A 110 -29.61 -10.76 5.77
CA PRO A 110 -29.23 -11.53 4.57
C PRO A 110 -29.25 -10.72 3.26
N ASP A 111 -30.05 -9.67 3.18
CA ASP A 111 -30.21 -8.77 2.03
C ASP A 111 -29.34 -7.50 2.12
N THR A 112 -28.50 -7.38 3.15
CA THR A 112 -27.61 -6.22 3.34
C THR A 112 -26.62 -6.11 2.18
N LEU A 113 -26.60 -4.93 1.53
CA LEU A 113 -25.57 -4.59 0.56
C LEU A 113 -24.35 -3.99 1.29
N TRP A 114 -23.23 -4.70 1.24
CA TRP A 114 -22.00 -4.32 1.92
C TRP A 114 -21.11 -3.42 1.09
N HIS A 115 -20.70 -2.30 1.68
CA HIS A 115 -19.62 -1.45 1.23
C HIS A 115 -18.39 -1.74 2.09
N VAL A 116 -17.21 -1.81 1.48
CA VAL A 116 -16.00 -2.17 2.21
C VAL A 116 -14.86 -1.25 1.82
N ASP A 117 -14.17 -0.70 2.81
CA ASP A 117 -12.91 0.00 2.60
C ASP A 117 -11.95 -0.21 3.77
N ALA A 118 -10.67 0.08 3.51
CA ALA A 118 -9.61 -0.06 4.51
C ALA A 118 -8.81 1.24 4.66
N PHE A 119 -8.54 1.62 5.90
CA PHE A 119 -7.79 2.80 6.28
C PHE A 119 -6.43 2.37 6.82
N TYR A 120 -5.44 2.36 5.94
CA TYR A 120 -4.07 1.94 6.24
C TYR A 120 -3.05 2.96 5.66
N PRO A 121 -1.90 3.21 6.30
CA PRO A 121 -0.95 4.22 5.85
C PRO A 121 -0.43 4.03 4.42
N ASP A 122 -0.13 2.78 4.03
CA ASP A 122 0.20 2.46 2.64
C ASP A 122 -1.09 2.18 1.84
N PRO A 123 -1.43 3.00 0.83
CA PRO A 123 -2.65 2.82 0.04
C PRO A 123 -2.67 1.49 -0.74
N ARG A 124 -1.51 0.90 -1.07
CA ARG A 124 -1.44 -0.40 -1.75
C ARG A 124 -1.83 -1.54 -0.81
N VAL A 125 -1.45 -1.43 0.46
CA VAL A 125 -1.83 -2.39 1.51
C VAL A 125 -3.30 -2.20 1.88
N ALA A 126 -3.76 -0.96 2.02
CA ALA A 126 -5.17 -0.62 2.21
C ALA A 126 -6.05 -1.28 1.13
N HIS A 127 -5.70 -1.08 -0.14
CA HIS A 127 -6.44 -1.67 -1.25
C HIS A 127 -6.46 -3.21 -1.19
N LYS A 128 -5.33 -3.86 -0.87
CA LYS A 128 -5.28 -5.31 -0.70
C LYS A 128 -6.19 -5.81 0.42
N ILE A 129 -6.24 -5.11 1.55
CA ILE A 129 -7.11 -5.44 2.68
C ILE A 129 -8.59 -5.32 2.25
N ALA A 130 -8.97 -4.20 1.63
CA ALA A 130 -10.34 -3.96 1.19
C ALA A 130 -10.80 -5.01 0.16
N VAL A 131 -9.96 -5.32 -0.84
CA VAL A 131 -10.27 -6.35 -1.85
C VAL A 131 -10.42 -7.72 -1.20
N ALA A 132 -9.50 -8.12 -0.31
CA ALA A 132 -9.61 -9.41 0.37
C ALA A 132 -10.93 -9.53 1.15
N ALA A 133 -11.36 -8.45 1.83
CA ALA A 133 -12.60 -8.44 2.60
C ALA A 133 -13.85 -8.51 1.73
N ARG A 134 -13.88 -7.77 0.61
CA ARG A 134 -14.95 -7.88 -0.39
C ARG A 134 -15.05 -9.29 -0.94
N THR A 135 -13.92 -9.86 -1.35
CA THR A 135 -13.86 -11.23 -1.88
C THR A 135 -14.42 -12.23 -0.87
N HIS A 136 -14.00 -12.15 0.40
CA HIS A 136 -14.50 -13.08 1.42
C HIS A 136 -16.01 -12.94 1.64
N LEU A 137 -16.54 -11.72 1.75
CA LEU A 137 -17.98 -11.50 1.89
C LEU A 137 -18.77 -12.11 0.71
N VAL A 138 -18.29 -11.91 -0.52
CA VAL A 138 -18.90 -12.52 -1.72
C VAL A 138 -18.82 -14.04 -1.67
N GLU A 139 -17.68 -14.62 -1.31
CA GLU A 139 -17.49 -16.08 -1.20
C GLU A 139 -18.42 -16.70 -0.15
N THR A 140 -18.74 -15.95 0.91
CA THR A 140 -19.71 -16.35 1.95
C THR A 140 -21.17 -16.04 1.60
N GLY A 141 -21.46 -15.54 0.39
CA GLY A 141 -22.82 -15.34 -0.12
C GLY A 141 -23.46 -13.99 0.17
N HIS A 142 -22.69 -12.99 0.65
CA HIS A 142 -23.20 -11.64 0.87
C HIS A 142 -23.19 -10.79 -0.40
N LEU A 143 -24.12 -9.82 -0.46
CA LEU A 143 -24.13 -8.80 -1.51
C LEU A 143 -23.06 -7.75 -1.21
N VAL A 144 -22.19 -7.47 -2.17
CA VAL A 144 -21.10 -6.49 -2.00
C VAL A 144 -21.14 -5.47 -3.13
N SER A 145 -21.04 -4.19 -2.77
CA SER A 145 -20.94 -3.09 -3.71
C SER A 145 -19.48 -2.77 -4.02
N ASP A 146 -19.21 -2.39 -5.28
CA ASP A 146 -17.91 -1.84 -5.66
C ASP A 146 -17.72 -0.39 -5.20
N ARG A 147 -18.82 0.30 -4.83
CA ARG A 147 -18.80 1.69 -4.39
C ARG A 147 -18.35 1.80 -2.94
N VAL A 148 -17.63 2.88 -2.62
CA VAL A 148 -17.28 3.27 -1.24
C VAL A 148 -18.01 4.56 -0.91
N PRO A 149 -18.67 4.67 0.25
CA PRO A 149 -19.31 5.92 0.66
C PRO A 149 -18.25 7.01 0.86
N LEU A 150 -18.54 8.20 0.34
CA LEU A 150 -17.62 9.34 0.39
C LEU A 150 -18.17 10.39 1.34
N LEU A 151 -17.26 11.10 2.01
CA LEU A 151 -17.58 12.26 2.82
C LEU A 151 -17.32 13.55 2.04
N ALA A 152 -18.10 14.59 2.30
CA ALA A 152 -17.84 15.92 1.79
C ALA A 152 -16.51 16.48 2.34
N ALA A 153 -15.85 17.35 1.56
CA ALA A 153 -14.59 17.96 1.97
C ALA A 153 -14.69 18.74 3.30
N GLY A 154 -15.84 19.35 3.58
CA GLY A 154 -16.09 20.03 4.85
C GLY A 154 -16.07 19.09 6.06
N ASP A 155 -16.56 17.85 5.92
CA ASP A 155 -16.56 16.86 6.99
C ASP A 155 -15.15 16.39 7.32
N LEU A 156 -14.29 16.26 6.30
CA LEU A 156 -12.88 15.90 6.48
C LEU A 156 -12.11 16.94 7.30
N LEU A 157 -12.45 18.23 7.16
CA LEU A 157 -11.82 19.30 7.95
C LEU A 157 -12.16 19.17 9.43
N VAL A 158 -13.42 18.85 9.77
CA VAL A 158 -13.86 18.64 11.16
C VAL A 158 -13.23 17.38 11.74
N MET A 159 -13.14 16.31 10.95
CA MET A 159 -12.60 15.03 11.41
C MET A 159 -11.12 15.08 11.73
N ARG A 160 -10.33 15.93 11.06
CA ARG A 160 -8.88 16.00 11.26
C ARG A 160 -8.47 16.19 12.73
N ASP A 161 -9.25 16.97 13.47
CA ASP A 161 -8.92 17.35 14.84
C ASP A 161 -9.56 16.40 15.88
N LEU A 162 -10.27 15.35 15.43
CA LEU A 162 -10.93 14.38 16.30
C LEU A 162 -10.05 13.15 16.61
N PRO A 163 -10.19 12.56 17.81
CA PRO A 163 -9.63 11.26 18.10
C PRO A 163 -10.14 10.21 17.10
N GLU A 164 -9.28 9.25 16.76
CA GLU A 164 -9.55 8.24 15.73
C GLU A 164 -10.87 7.50 15.91
N ARG A 165 -11.17 7.04 17.12
CA ARG A 165 -12.44 6.35 17.40
C ARG A 165 -13.67 7.22 17.09
N LYS A 166 -13.61 8.50 17.43
CA LYS A 166 -14.71 9.44 17.19
C LYS A 166 -14.86 9.80 15.71
N ARG A 167 -13.78 9.71 14.92
CA ARG A 167 -13.83 9.92 13.47
C ARG A 167 -14.76 8.90 12.80
N PHE A 168 -14.67 7.63 13.16
CA PHE A 168 -15.53 6.59 12.57
C PHE A 168 -17.01 6.75 12.94
N GLU A 169 -17.30 7.09 14.20
CA GLU A 169 -18.66 7.37 14.66
C GLU A 169 -19.27 8.56 13.88
N LEU A 170 -18.52 9.66 13.76
CA LEU A 170 -18.98 10.83 13.02
C LEU A 170 -19.15 10.53 11.52
N ALA A 171 -18.19 9.85 10.90
CA ALA A 171 -18.26 9.47 9.49
C ALA A 171 -19.50 8.63 9.21
N CYS A 172 -19.79 7.64 10.06
CA CYS A 172 -20.97 6.80 9.92
C CYS A 172 -22.27 7.59 10.00
N ALA A 173 -22.38 8.51 10.97
CA ALA A 173 -23.54 9.38 11.08
C ALA A 173 -23.72 10.26 9.83
N ARG A 174 -22.62 10.77 9.26
CA ARG A 174 -22.64 11.58 8.02
C ARG A 174 -23.04 10.75 6.81
N PHE A 175 -22.50 9.53 6.65
CA PHE A 175 -22.88 8.66 5.53
C PHE A 175 -24.38 8.40 5.46
N PHE A 176 -25.03 8.21 6.61
CA PHE A 176 -26.47 8.02 6.68
C PHE A 176 -27.23 9.34 6.45
N ALA A 177 -26.81 10.43 7.09
CA ALA A 177 -27.46 11.74 6.93
C ALA A 177 -27.39 12.29 5.49
N GLU A 178 -26.31 12.01 4.77
CA GLU A 178 -26.09 12.43 3.38
C GLU A 178 -26.61 11.40 2.36
N HIS A 179 -27.25 10.31 2.81
CA HIS A 179 -27.75 9.23 1.95
C HIS A 179 -26.64 8.57 1.10
N ALA A 180 -25.41 8.59 1.59
CA ALA A 180 -24.30 7.83 1.02
C ALA A 180 -24.39 6.33 1.38
N LEU A 181 -25.11 6.00 2.46
CA LEU A 181 -25.55 4.66 2.82
C LEU A 181 -27.07 4.65 3.05
N GLY A 182 -27.77 3.77 2.34
CA GLY A 182 -29.20 3.52 2.50
C GLY A 182 -29.57 2.65 3.71
N GLU A 183 -30.87 2.39 3.90
CA GLU A 183 -31.39 1.63 5.05
C GLU A 183 -31.00 0.14 5.05
N HIS A 184 -30.77 -0.43 3.87
CA HIS A 184 -30.33 -1.82 3.64
C HIS A 184 -28.84 -1.90 3.25
N GLU A 185 -28.10 -0.79 3.37
CA GLU A 185 -26.67 -0.74 3.08
C GLU A 185 -25.89 -0.68 4.40
N ALA A 186 -24.75 -1.37 4.44
CA ALA A 186 -23.83 -1.32 5.57
C ALA A 186 -22.41 -1.05 5.08
N PHE A 187 -21.61 -0.34 5.87
CA PHE A 187 -20.20 -0.11 5.57
C PHE A 187 -19.30 -0.82 6.59
N LEU A 188 -18.46 -1.72 6.10
CA LEU A 188 -17.38 -2.35 6.85
C LEU A 188 -16.10 -1.54 6.66
N GLY A 189 -15.67 -0.85 7.71
CA GLY A 189 -14.38 -0.15 7.73
C GLY A 189 -13.34 -0.98 8.45
N ILE A 190 -12.23 -1.27 7.78
CA ILE A 190 -11.07 -1.98 8.36
C ILE A 190 -9.94 -0.99 8.58
N THR A 191 -9.27 -1.02 9.71
CA THR A 191 -8.24 -0.04 10.03
C THR A 191 -7.15 -0.59 10.94
N VAL A 192 -6.11 0.21 11.17
CA VAL A 192 -5.10 0.00 12.20
C VAL A 192 -5.12 1.24 13.08
N VAL A 193 -5.49 1.05 14.35
CA VAL A 193 -5.78 2.16 15.28
C VAL A 193 -4.50 2.79 15.83
N ASP A 194 -3.49 1.99 16.17
CA ASP A 194 -2.14 2.50 16.45
C ASP A 194 -1.18 2.07 15.32
N PRO A 195 -0.42 2.99 14.69
CA PRO A 195 0.53 2.64 13.65
C PRO A 195 1.62 1.65 14.07
N ARG A 196 1.78 1.37 15.36
CA ARG A 196 2.72 0.37 15.91
C ARG A 196 2.12 -1.03 16.01
N GLU A 197 0.81 -1.18 15.86
CA GLU A 197 0.13 -2.47 15.93
C GLU A 197 0.21 -3.23 14.60
N THR A 198 0.19 -4.56 14.67
CA THR A 198 0.13 -5.46 13.52
C THR A 198 -1.25 -6.10 13.36
N GLN A 199 -2.23 -5.66 14.16
CA GLN A 199 -3.58 -6.20 14.17
C GLN A 199 -4.51 -5.30 13.37
N LEU A 200 -5.37 -5.91 12.55
CA LEU A 200 -6.47 -5.23 11.91
C LEU A 200 -7.64 -5.10 12.88
N HIS A 201 -8.17 -3.88 12.96
CA HIS A 201 -9.40 -3.54 13.65
C HIS A 201 -10.50 -3.33 12.63
N ALA A 202 -11.75 -3.51 13.05
CA ALA A 202 -12.87 -3.31 12.17
C ALA A 202 -14.10 -2.81 12.91
N GLY A 203 -14.93 -2.08 12.20
CA GLY A 203 -16.27 -1.75 12.63
C GLY A 203 -17.25 -1.69 11.48
N VAL A 204 -18.52 -1.72 11.83
CA VAL A 204 -19.64 -1.67 10.90
C VAL A 204 -20.42 -0.39 11.15
N CYS A 205 -20.66 0.34 10.07
CA CYS A 205 -21.62 1.43 10.03
C CYS A 205 -22.94 0.90 9.47
N GLN A 206 -24.01 1.00 10.24
CA GLN A 206 -25.36 0.68 9.78
C GLN A 206 -26.34 1.69 10.35
N LYS A 207 -27.23 2.24 9.51
CA LYS A 207 -28.27 3.20 9.92
C LYS A 207 -27.72 4.38 10.75
N GLY A 208 -26.53 4.86 10.39
CA GLY A 208 -25.85 5.99 11.05
C GLY A 208 -25.18 5.66 12.38
N VAL A 209 -25.14 4.39 12.79
CA VAL A 209 -24.51 3.93 14.03
C VAL A 209 -23.26 3.12 13.71
N TRP A 210 -22.13 3.54 14.29
CA TRP A 210 -20.88 2.80 14.21
C TRP A 210 -20.77 1.80 15.36
N GLN A 211 -20.46 0.55 15.02
CA GLN A 211 -20.21 -0.53 15.98
C GLN A 211 -18.83 -1.13 15.73
N TRP A 212 -17.97 -1.13 16.75
CA TRP A 212 -16.70 -1.84 16.73
C TRP A 212 -16.91 -3.35 16.81
N LEU A 213 -16.22 -4.10 15.95
CA LEU A 213 -16.20 -5.56 15.97
C LEU A 213 -14.94 -6.09 16.65
N ARG A 214 -13.80 -5.45 16.41
CA ARG A 214 -12.47 -5.84 16.89
C ARG A 214 -11.52 -4.64 16.91
#